data_AF-A0A8T5U328-F1
#
_entry.id   AF-A0A8T5U328-F1
#
_cell.length_a   1.000
_cell.length_b   1.000
_cell.length_c   1.000
_cell.angle_alpha   90.00
_cell.angle_beta   90.00
_cell.angle_gamma   90.00
#
_symmetry.space_group_name_H-M   'P 1'
#
loop_
_entity.id
_entity.type
_entity.pdbx_description
1 polymer ?
#
loop_
_entity_poly.entity_id
_entity_poly.type
_entity_poly.pdbx_seq_one_letter_code
_entity_poly.pdbx_strand_id
1 'polypeptide(L)'
;MLNIEEEISSELRQKIDNAVEKVFALFIDKASKGGSLEELLKTLITEKVYGKLGLRVNRYAVKKIAKKVIRKTVDKGWERHKEKLILKLQTLN
;
A
#
# COMPACT_ATOMS: atom_id res chain seq x y z
N MET A 1 -14.87 0.07 28.35
CA MET A 1 -15.04 -0.23 26.92
C MET A 1 -15.44 1.07 26.23
N LEU A 2 -14.57 1.63 25.38
CA LEU A 2 -14.92 2.82 24.60
C LEU A 2 -15.73 2.34 23.38
N ASN A 3 -17.04 2.58 23.39
CA ASN A 3 -17.87 2.52 22.18
C ASN A 3 -17.45 3.69 21.28
N ILE A 4 -16.47 3.45 20.41
CA ILE A 4 -16.09 4.39 19.34
C ILE A 4 -17.00 4.08 18.15
N GLU A 5 -18.30 4.25 18.33
CA GLU A 5 -19.19 4.59 17.23
C GLU A 5 -19.27 6.12 17.24
N GLU A 6 -18.17 6.77 16.86
CA GLU A 6 -18.30 8.12 16.30
C GLU A 6 -19.16 7.94 15.06
N GLU A 7 -20.39 8.47 15.05
CA GLU A 7 -21.25 8.49 13.87
C GLU A 7 -20.55 9.27 12.76
N ILE A 8 -19.71 8.58 12.01
CA ILE A 8 -19.12 9.08 10.77
C ILE A 8 -20.30 9.45 9.88
N SER A 9 -20.41 10.72 9.49
CA SER A 9 -21.46 11.17 8.57
C SER A 9 -21.56 10.24 7.36
N SER A 10 -22.79 9.98 6.90
CA SER A 10 -23.04 9.12 5.73
C SER A 10 -22.22 9.55 4.52
N GLU A 11 -22.03 10.85 4.33
CA GLU A 11 -21.17 11.43 3.28
C GLU A 11 -19.69 11.04 3.45
N LEU A 12 -19.12 11.15 4.66
CA LEU A 12 -17.74 10.76 4.92
C LEU A 12 -17.55 9.25 4.75
N ARG A 13 -18.51 8.44 5.22
CA ARG A 13 -18.49 6.99 5.03
C ARG A 13 -18.49 6.62 3.55
N GLN A 14 -19.37 7.24 2.75
CA GLN A 14 -19.42 7.00 1.31
C GLN A 14 -18.13 7.46 0.60
N LYS A 15 -17.48 8.54 1.06
CA LYS A 15 -16.16 8.95 0.54
C LYS A 15 -15.08 7.92 0.86
N ILE A 16 -15.09 7.35 2.06
CA ILE A 16 -14.16 6.29 2.47
C ILE A 16 -14.41 5.03 1.65
N ASP A 17 -15.66 4.56 1.55
CA ASP A 17 -16.03 3.37 0.79
C ASP A 17 -15.59 3.49 -0.67
N ASN A 18 -15.87 4.63 -1.31
CA ASN A 18 -15.43 4.90 -2.68
C ASN A 18 -13.89 4.92 -2.82
N ALA A 19 -13.17 5.41 -1.81
CA ALA A 19 -11.71 5.40 -1.83
C ALA A 19 -11.17 3.96 -1.68
N VAL A 20 -11.78 3.16 -0.81
CA VAL A 20 -11.45 1.75 -0.59
C VAL A 20 -11.71 0.94 -1.86
N GLU A 21 -12.89 1.06 -2.47
CA GLU A 21 -13.24 0.37 -3.72
C GLU A 21 -12.29 0.71 -4.87
N LYS A 22 -11.93 1.98 -5.03
CA LYS A 22 -10.94 2.39 -6.03
C LYS A 22 -9.58 1.74 -5.81
N VAL A 23 -9.15 1.62 -4.56
CA VAL A 23 -7.90 0.96 -4.21
C VAL A 23 -8.00 -0.53 -4.56
N PHE A 24 -9.06 -1.22 -4.16
CA PHE A 24 -9.27 -2.64 -4.52
C PHE A 24 -9.28 -2.86 -6.04
N ALA A 25 -9.99 -2.02 -6.80
CA ALA A 25 -10.00 -2.10 -8.26
C ALA A 25 -8.59 -1.96 -8.87
N LEU A 26 -7.75 -1.06 -8.34
CA LEU A 26 -6.35 -0.93 -8.78
C LEU A 26 -5.50 -2.15 -8.42
N PHE A 27 -5.75 -2.76 -7.25
CA PHE A 27 -5.08 -4.00 -6.84
C PHE A 27 -5.46 -5.17 -7.73
N ILE A 28 -6.76 -5.33 -8.00
CA ILE A 28 -7.29 -6.38 -8.87
C ILE A 28 -6.79 -6.18 -10.30
N ASP A 29 -6.86 -4.97 -10.87
CA ASP A 29 -6.35 -4.69 -12.22
C ASP A 29 -4.86 -5.03 -12.36
N LYS A 30 -4.04 -4.72 -11.35
CA LYS A 30 -2.63 -5.12 -11.33
C LYS A 30 -2.44 -6.63 -11.23
N ALA A 31 -3.25 -7.31 -10.42
CA ALA A 31 -3.23 -8.76 -10.31
C ALA A 31 -3.64 -9.43 -11.65
N SER A 32 -4.73 -8.95 -12.26
CA SER A 32 -5.28 -9.45 -13.51
C SER A 32 -4.37 -9.25 -14.72
N LYS A 33 -3.48 -8.25 -14.68
CA LYS A 33 -2.43 -8.02 -15.69
C LYS A 33 -1.20 -8.92 -15.51
N GLY A 34 -1.31 -9.98 -14.72
CA GLY A 34 -0.21 -10.91 -14.43
C GLY A 34 0.77 -10.38 -13.37
N GLY A 35 0.40 -9.33 -12.63
CA GLY A 35 1.18 -8.87 -11.48
C GLY A 35 1.13 -9.89 -10.36
N SER A 36 2.29 -10.36 -9.91
CA SER A 36 2.37 -11.29 -8.77
C SER A 36 1.88 -10.63 -7.48
N LEU A 37 1.40 -11.45 -6.52
CA LEU A 37 1.06 -10.97 -5.17
C LEU A 37 2.25 -10.24 -4.51
N GLU A 38 3.47 -10.68 -4.83
CA GLU A 38 4.70 -9.99 -4.45
C GLU A 38 4.77 -8.56 -4.98
N GLU A 39 4.44 -8.32 -6.25
CA GLU A 39 4.42 -6.98 -6.85
C GLU A 39 3.38 -6.06 -6.20
N LEU A 40 2.25 -6.63 -5.79
CA LEU A 40 1.22 -5.91 -5.02
C LEU A 40 1.74 -5.52 -3.63
N LEU A 41 2.35 -6.46 -2.91
CA LEU A 41 2.93 -6.21 -1.58
C LEU A 41 4.05 -5.17 -1.64
N LYS A 42 4.96 -5.27 -2.62
CA LYS A 42 6.01 -4.27 -2.86
C LYS A 42 5.43 -2.89 -3.17
N THR A 43 4.31 -2.83 -3.91
CA THR A 43 3.59 -1.58 -4.17
C THR A 43 3.06 -0.97 -2.87
N LEU A 44 2.37 -1.76 -2.04
CA LEU A 44 1.83 -1.33 -0.75
C LEU A 44 2.93 -0.79 0.18
N ILE A 45 4.04 -1.51 0.29
CA ILE A 45 5.19 -1.08 1.11
C ILE A 45 5.75 0.25 0.59
N THR A 46 5.89 0.38 -0.73
CA THR A 46 6.39 1.61 -1.37
C THR A 46 5.49 2.81 -1.04
N GLU A 47 4.17 2.65 -1.13
CA GLU A 47 3.22 3.72 -0.82
C GLU A 47 3.20 4.07 0.67
N LYS A 48 3.27 3.07 1.55
CA LYS A 48 3.34 3.28 3.00
C LYS A 48 4.60 4.04 3.41
N VAL A 49 5.76 3.67 2.85
CA VAL A 49 7.03 4.38 3.09
C VAL A 49 6.96 5.80 2.54
N TYR A 50 6.48 5.98 1.30
CA TYR A 50 6.33 7.30 0.69
C TYR A 50 5.43 8.21 1.54
N GLY A 51 4.30 7.69 2.02
CA GLY A 51 3.37 8.42 2.89
C GLY A 51 4.00 8.79 4.25
N LYS A 52 4.74 7.86 4.88
CA LYS A 52 5.45 8.12 6.14
C LYS A 52 6.55 9.16 6.03
N LEU A 53 7.26 9.20 4.90
CA LEU A 53 8.30 10.19 4.67
C LEU A 53 7.73 11.61 4.51
N GLY A 54 6.39 11.76 4.44
CA GLY A 54 5.75 13.07 4.40
C GLY A 54 6.23 13.94 3.25
N LEU A 55 6.72 13.32 2.16
CA LEU A 55 7.34 13.98 1.02
C LEU A 55 6.28 14.81 0.27
N ARG A 56 6.00 16.00 0.80
CA ARG A 56 5.21 17.07 0.18
C ARG A 56 6.07 17.76 -0.87
N VAL A 57 6.48 16.98 -1.88
CA VAL A 57 7.33 17.50 -2.94
C VAL A 57 6.44 18.04 -4.04
N ASN A 58 6.50 19.36 -4.23
CA ASN A 58 5.62 20.09 -5.14
C ASN A 58 5.91 19.84 -6.63
N ARG A 59 7.11 19.32 -6.95
CA ARG A 59 7.53 19.01 -8.32
C ARG A 59 7.28 17.55 -8.69
N TYR A 60 6.49 17.33 -9.75
CA TYR A 60 6.14 16.01 -10.29
C TYR A 60 7.38 15.12 -10.55
N ALA A 61 8.43 15.68 -11.15
CA ALA A 61 9.67 14.94 -11.46
C ALA A 61 10.33 14.38 -10.19
N VAL A 62 10.36 15.16 -9.11
CA VAL A 62 11.00 14.75 -7.86
C VAL A 62 10.15 13.70 -7.14
N LYS A 63 8.80 13.81 -7.19
CA LYS A 63 7.90 12.77 -6.70
C LYS A 63 8.13 11.43 -7.42
N LYS A 64 8.30 11.46 -8.74
CA LYS A 64 8.60 10.26 -9.54
C LYS A 64 9.95 9.64 -9.16
N ILE A 65 10.99 10.46 -8.99
CA ILE A 65 12.32 10.00 -8.58
C ILE A 65 12.26 9.40 -7.17
N ALA A 66 11.65 10.07 -6.21
CA ALA A 66 11.52 9.60 -4.84
C ALA A 66 10.79 8.24 -4.78
N LYS A 67 9.65 8.10 -5.47
CA LYS A 67 8.96 6.81 -5.58
C LYS A 67 9.85 5.73 -6.21
N LYS A 68 10.64 6.05 -7.23
CA LYS A 68 11.56 5.11 -7.88
C LYS A 68 12.68 4.66 -6.93
N VAL A 69 13.23 5.58 -6.13
CA VAL A 69 14.26 5.26 -5.13
C VAL A 69 13.70 4.37 -4.04
N ILE A 70 12.53 4.73 -3.48
CA ILE A 70 11.85 3.90 -2.47
C ILE A 70 11.58 2.51 -3.04
N ARG A 71 11.08 2.42 -4.27
CA ARG A 71 10.79 1.14 -4.91
C ARG A 71 12.02 0.25 -4.99
N LYS A 72 13.15 0.77 -5.47
CA LYS A 72 14.42 0.04 -5.50
C LYS A 72 14.86 -0.44 -4.11
N THR A 73 14.64 0.37 -3.08
CA THR A 73 14.94 -0.01 -1.69
C THR A 73 14.01 -1.12 -1.20
N VAL A 74 12.71 -1.05 -1.54
CA VAL A 74 11.73 -2.09 -1.23
C VAL A 74 12.08 -3.40 -1.93
N ASP A 75 12.48 -3.37 -3.20
CA ASP A 75 12.89 -4.58 -3.93
C ASP A 75 14.09 -5.24 -3.25
N LYS A 76 15.11 -4.46 -2.83
CA LYS A 76 16.25 -4.97 -2.06
C LYS A 76 15.86 -5.50 -0.68
N GLY A 77 14.92 -4.83 -0.02
CA GLY A 77 14.41 -5.23 1.29
C GLY A 77 13.59 -6.51 1.22
N TRP A 78 12.83 -6.69 0.14
CA TRP A 78 11.98 -7.84 -0.10
C TRP A 78 12.77 -9.14 -0.12
N GLU A 79 13.86 -9.20 -0.89
CA GLU A 79 14.72 -10.40 -0.94
C GLU A 79 15.23 -10.84 0.43
N ARG A 80 15.45 -9.88 1.35
CA ARG A 80 15.93 -10.17 2.71
C ARG A 80 14.85 -10.61 3.69
N HIS A 81 13.58 -10.32 3.40
CA HIS A 81 12.48 -10.49 4.35
C HIS A 81 11.35 -11.41 3.85
N LYS A 82 11.31 -11.74 2.56
CA LYS A 82 10.24 -12.54 1.95
C LYS A 82 10.05 -13.89 2.64
N GLU A 83 11.14 -14.57 2.98
CA GLU A 83 11.10 -15.87 3.66
C GLU A 83 10.48 -15.75 5.06
N LYS A 84 10.89 -14.74 5.83
CA LYS A 84 10.29 -14.47 7.16
C LYS A 84 8.80 -14.12 7.07
N LEU A 85 8.41 -13.43 6.01
CA LEU A 85 7.00 -13.08 5.77
C LEU A 85 6.17 -14.34 5.44
N ILE A 86 6.67 -15.19 4.55
CA ILE A 86 6.02 -16.45 4.17
C ILE A 86 5.87 -17.36 5.39
N LEU A 87 6.92 -17.53 6.18
CA LEU A 87 6.88 -18.32 7.41
C LEU A 87 5.81 -17.82 8.38
N LYS A 88 5.71 -16.50 8.58
CA LYS A 88 4.65 -15.92 9.43
C LYS A 88 3.24 -16.14 8.88
N LEU A 89 3.05 -16.05 7.57
CA LEU A 89 1.74 -16.29 6.94
C LEU A 89 1.33 -17.76 7.07
N GLN A 90 2.28 -18.69 6.98
CA GLN A 90 2.03 -20.12 7.19
C GLN A 90 1.65 -20.44 8.64
N THR A 91 2.19 -19.71 9.63
CA THR A 91 1.84 -19.90 11.06
C THR A 91 0.52 -19.24 11.48
N LEU A 92 -0.11 -18.45 10.60
CA LEU A 92 -1.42 -17.84 10.84
C LEU A 92 -2.58 -18.72 10.34
N ASN A 93 -2.27 -19.77 9.59
CA ASN A 93 -3.18 -20.86 9.21
C ASN A 93 -3.08 -22.00 10.21
#